data_AF-A0A438GSC8-F1
#
_entry.id   AF-A0A438GSC8-F1
#
_cell.length_a   1.000
_cell.length_b   1.000
_cell.length_c   1.000
_cell.angle_alpha   90.00
_cell.angle_beta   90.00
_cell.angle_gamma   90.00
#
_symmetry.space_group_name_H-M   'P 1'
#
loop_
_entity.id
_entity.type
_entity.pdbx_description
1 polymer ?
#
loop_
_entity_poly.entity_id
_entity_poly.type
_entity_poly.pdbx_seq_one_letter_code
_entity_poly.pdbx_strand_id
1 'polypeptide(L)'
;MNKIIWDDRCQRSFEELKLFLTTAPIVRAPNWQFPFKVMCDASDFAIGVVLRQREDGKPYVIYYASKTLNEAQRNYTTIEKKLLAVVFALDKFRAYLVGSFIVVFTDHSALKYLLTKQDAKARLIRWILLLQEFDFHIKDKK
;
A
#
# COMPACT_ATOMS: atom_id res chain seq x y z
N MET A 1 13.81 4.39 30.03
CA MET A 1 14.00 4.03 28.61
C MET A 1 15.46 4.25 28.26
N ASN A 2 16.15 3.25 27.73
CA ASN A 2 17.53 3.44 27.24
C ASN A 2 17.50 4.37 26.02
N LYS A 3 18.31 5.42 26.04
CA LYS A 3 18.46 6.35 24.93
C LYS A 3 19.16 5.62 23.78
N ILE A 4 18.46 5.45 22.66
CA ILE A 4 19.09 4.94 21.43
C ILE A 4 20.04 6.03 20.95
N ILE A 5 21.34 5.74 20.92
CA ILE A 5 22.34 6.63 20.33
C ILE A 5 22.50 6.22 18.88
N TRP A 6 22.10 7.09 17.97
CA TRP A 6 22.32 6.90 16.54
C TRP A 6 23.77 7.25 16.22
N ASP A 7 24.62 6.24 16.09
CA ASP A 7 26.04 6.39 15.74
C ASP A 7 26.29 6.14 14.24
N ASP A 8 27.53 6.31 13.80
CA ASP A 8 27.91 6.08 12.40
C ASP A 8 27.73 4.64 11.94
N ARG A 9 27.66 3.66 12.87
CA ARG A 9 27.36 2.27 12.53
C ARG A 9 25.87 2.11 12.24
N CYS A 10 25.00 2.71 13.07
CA CYS A 10 23.56 2.77 12.82
C CYS A 10 23.26 3.43 11.47
N GLN A 11 23.91 4.56 11.18
CA GLN A 11 23.72 5.27 9.91
C GLN A 11 24.14 4.41 8.71
N ARG A 12 25.31 3.77 8.77
CA ARG A 12 25.80 2.88 7.70
C ARG A 12 24.88 1.69 7.49
N SER A 13 24.48 0.98 8.56
CA SER A 13 23.52 -0.12 8.44
C SER A 13 22.19 0.31 7.83
N PHE A 14 21.71 1.51 8.17
CA PHE A 14 20.47 2.04 7.61
C PHE A 14 20.59 2.35 6.11
N GLU A 15 21.72 2.91 5.68
CA GLU A 15 22.00 3.16 4.26
C GLU A 15 22.15 1.87 3.46
N GLU A 16 22.83 0.86 4.01
CA GLU A 16 22.93 -0.47 3.40
C GLU A 16 21.56 -1.13 3.24
N LEU A 17 20.70 -1.05 4.27
CA LEU A 17 19.33 -1.57 4.19
C LEU A 17 18.52 -0.88 3.08
N LYS A 18 18.64 0.44 2.94
CA LYS A 18 17.99 1.17 1.83
C LYS A 18 18.51 0.71 0.47
N LEU A 19 19.82 0.50 0.36
CA LEU A 19 20.42 0.01 -0.87
C LEU A 19 19.84 -1.35 -1.24
N PHE A 20 19.84 -2.32 -0.31
CA PHE A 20 19.26 -3.64 -0.57
C PHE A 20 17.78 -3.58 -0.95
N LEU A 21 17.00 -2.72 -0.29
CA LEU A 21 15.58 -2.53 -0.60
C LEU A 21 15.32 -1.88 -1.95
N THR A 22 16.33 -1.26 -2.59
CA THR A 22 16.17 -0.57 -3.89
C THR A 22 16.88 -1.27 -5.04
N THR A 23 17.65 -2.32 -4.76
CA THR A 23 18.38 -3.11 -5.76
C THR A 23 17.76 -4.49 -5.98
N ALA A 24 18.14 -5.13 -7.09
CA ALA A 24 17.90 -6.56 -7.27
C ALA A 24 18.64 -7.35 -6.17
N PRO A 25 18.10 -8.50 -5.72
CA PRO A 25 16.91 -9.20 -6.21
C PRO A 25 15.58 -8.74 -5.57
N ILE A 26 15.61 -7.74 -4.69
CA ILE A 26 14.41 -7.30 -3.94
C ILE A 26 13.48 -6.49 -4.83
N VAL A 27 14.01 -5.52 -5.59
CA VAL A 27 13.24 -4.75 -6.58
C VAL A 27 13.50 -5.30 -7.97
N ARG A 28 12.42 -5.67 -8.68
CA ARG A 28 12.47 -6.30 -10.01
C ARG A 28 11.38 -5.73 -10.93
N ALA A 29 11.60 -5.87 -12.23
CA ALA A 29 10.57 -5.60 -13.24
C ALA A 29 9.35 -6.54 -13.04
N PRO A 30 8.13 -6.10 -13.39
CA PRO A 30 6.95 -6.93 -13.28
C PRO A 30 7.01 -8.11 -14.26
N ASN A 31 6.52 -9.26 -13.83
CA ASN A 31 6.24 -10.39 -14.70
C ASN A 31 4.71 -10.50 -14.90
N TRP A 32 4.25 -10.18 -16.11
CA TRP A 32 2.82 -10.10 -16.45
C TRP A 32 2.06 -11.44 -16.38
N GLN A 33 2.76 -12.56 -16.21
CA GLN A 33 2.13 -13.88 -16.02
C GLN A 33 1.64 -14.12 -14.59
N PHE A 34 2.08 -13.31 -13.62
CA PHE A 34 1.73 -13.46 -12.21
C PHE A 34 0.78 -12.36 -11.72
N PRO A 35 -0.14 -12.67 -10.79
CA PRO A 35 -1.05 -11.68 -10.23
C PRO A 35 -0.31 -10.65 -9.38
N PHE A 36 -0.76 -9.40 -9.46
CA PHE A 36 -0.22 -8.32 -8.64
C PHE A 36 -0.76 -8.39 -7.21
N LYS A 37 0.11 -8.05 -6.25
CA LYS A 37 -0.24 -7.93 -4.84
C LYS A 37 0.14 -6.54 -4.37
N VAL A 38 -0.80 -5.88 -3.72
CA VAL A 38 -0.60 -4.54 -3.16
C VAL A 38 -0.69 -4.65 -1.65
N MET A 39 0.33 -4.19 -0.93
CA MET A 39 0.26 -4.04 0.52
C MET A 39 0.06 -2.58 0.85
N CYS A 40 -0.96 -2.27 1.64
CA CYS A 40 -1.25 -0.92 2.08
C CYS A 40 -1.13 -0.81 3.60
N ASP A 41 -0.53 0.27 4.07
CA ASP A 41 -0.55 0.64 5.47
C ASP A 41 -0.81 2.14 5.64
N ALA A 42 -1.40 2.49 6.76
CA ALA A 42 -1.78 3.86 7.08
C ALA A 42 -1.50 4.15 8.55
N SER A 43 -0.81 5.26 8.79
CA SER A 43 -0.61 5.86 10.11
C SER A 43 -1.42 7.15 10.20
N ASP A 44 -1.32 7.84 11.35
CA ASP A 44 -1.94 9.16 11.52
C ASP A 44 -1.30 10.26 10.66
N PHE A 45 -0.08 10.04 10.16
CA PHE A 45 0.70 11.06 9.47
C PHE A 45 0.96 10.77 8.00
N ALA A 46 1.03 9.50 7.62
CA ALA A 46 1.39 9.06 6.29
C ALA A 46 0.77 7.71 5.93
N ILE A 47 0.67 7.47 4.63
CA ILE A 47 0.30 6.19 4.04
C ILE A 47 1.50 5.61 3.28
N GLY A 48 1.63 4.29 3.32
CA GLY A 48 2.68 3.54 2.63
C GLY A 48 2.07 2.38 1.84
N VAL A 49 2.56 2.18 0.62
CA VAL A 49 2.05 1.16 -0.29
C VAL A 49 3.20 0.45 -1.02
N VAL A 50 3.06 -0.86 -1.22
CA VAL A 50 4.05 -1.69 -1.89
C VAL A 50 3.37 -2.52 -2.96
N LEU A 51 3.81 -2.37 -4.21
CA LEU A 51 3.46 -3.24 -5.32
C LEU A 51 4.45 -4.39 -5.40
N ARG A 52 3.97 -5.63 -5.34
CA ARG A 52 4.82 -6.82 -5.32
C ARG A 52 4.19 -7.97 -6.09
N GLN A 53 5.01 -8.94 -6.46
CA GLN A 53 4.59 -10.23 -7.01
C GLN A 53 5.22 -11.37 -6.21
N ARG A 54 4.84 -12.61 -6.55
CA ARG A 54 5.41 -13.82 -5.95
C ARG A 54 5.75 -14.81 -7.07
N GLU A 55 6.99 -15.27 -7.07
CA GLU A 55 7.53 -16.25 -8.02
C GLU A 55 8.23 -17.33 -7.16
N ASP A 56 7.97 -18.61 -7.45
CA ASP A 56 8.49 -19.75 -6.69
C ASP A 56 8.30 -19.65 -5.16
N GLY A 57 7.16 -19.11 -4.73
CA GLY A 57 6.85 -18.91 -3.31
C GLY A 57 7.59 -17.73 -2.65
N LYS A 58 8.51 -17.06 -3.34
CA LYS A 58 9.28 -15.92 -2.83
C LYS A 58 8.66 -14.60 -3.30
N PRO A 59 8.31 -13.68 -2.39
CA PRO A 59 7.83 -12.36 -2.78
C PRO A 59 9.02 -11.51 -3.27
N TYR A 60 8.78 -10.70 -4.30
CA TYR A 60 9.68 -9.62 -4.71
C TYR A 60 8.88 -8.35 -4.97
N VAL A 61 9.51 -7.20 -4.80
CA VAL A 61 8.89 -5.90 -4.94
C VAL A 61 9.10 -5.37 -6.35
N ILE A 62 8.10 -4.67 -6.86
CA ILE A 62 8.18 -3.92 -8.11
C ILE A 62 8.35 -2.43 -7.79
N TYR A 63 7.58 -1.93 -6.82
CA TYR A 63 7.59 -0.51 -6.51
C TYR A 63 7.17 -0.24 -5.05
N TYR A 64 7.87 0.68 -4.39
CA TYR A 64 7.49 1.27 -3.11
C TYR A 64 6.98 2.69 -3.30
N ALA A 65 5.83 3.04 -2.74
CA ALA A 65 5.35 4.42 -2.73
C ALA A 65 4.81 4.80 -1.35
N SER A 66 4.92 6.07 -1.01
CA SER A 66 4.36 6.62 0.23
C SER A 66 3.88 8.04 -0.01
N LYS A 67 3.01 8.52 0.88
CA LYS A 67 2.49 9.89 0.84
C LYS A 67 2.20 10.37 2.26
N THR A 68 2.66 11.57 2.59
CA THR A 68 2.27 12.27 3.81
C THR A 68 0.84 12.78 3.69
N LEU A 69 0.08 12.64 4.78
CA LEU A 69 -1.30 13.10 4.86
C LEU A 69 -1.33 14.61 5.09
N ASN A 70 -2.20 15.30 4.34
CA ASN A 70 -2.50 16.70 4.59
C ASN A 70 -3.37 16.86 5.85
N GLU A 71 -3.53 18.10 6.32
CA GLU A 71 -4.26 18.40 7.57
C GLU A 71 -5.67 17.79 7.60
N ALA A 72 -6.43 17.94 6.51
CA ALA A 72 -7.77 17.36 6.41
C ALA A 72 -7.75 15.82 6.49
N GLN A 73 -6.79 15.16 5.84
CA GLN A 73 -6.63 13.71 5.82
C GLN A 73 -6.14 13.15 7.17
N ARG A 74 -5.37 13.91 7.94
CA ARG A 74 -4.95 13.51 9.30
C ARG A 74 -6.14 13.39 10.24
N ASN A 75 -7.19 14.19 10.01
CA ASN A 75 -8.44 14.15 10.76
C ASN A 75 -9.39 13.01 10.33
N TYR A 76 -9.01 12.19 9.36
CA TYR A 76 -9.82 11.04 8.95
C TYR A 76 -9.77 9.94 10.01
N THR A 77 -10.85 9.18 10.09
CA THR A 77 -10.89 7.97 10.93
C THR A 77 -9.85 6.95 10.44
N THR A 78 -9.43 6.04 11.32
CA THR A 78 -8.46 4.99 10.97
C THR A 78 -8.89 4.17 9.75
N ILE A 79 -10.19 3.91 9.61
CA ILE A 79 -10.72 3.13 8.47
C ILE A 79 -10.68 3.97 7.17
N GLU A 80 -11.04 5.26 7.23
CA GLU A 80 -10.92 6.16 6.08
C GLU A 80 -9.46 6.34 5.63
N LYS A 81 -8.50 6.40 6.57
CA LYS A 81 -7.06 6.46 6.25
C LYS A 81 -6.58 5.18 5.56
N LYS A 82 -7.02 4.01 6.03
CA LYS A 82 -6.74 2.72 5.37
C LYS A 82 -7.34 2.67 3.95
N LEU A 83 -8.57 3.14 3.77
CA LEU A 83 -9.20 3.21 2.45
C LEU A 83 -8.45 4.18 1.53
N LEU A 84 -8.04 5.34 2.05
CA LEU A 84 -7.21 6.29 1.31
C LEU A 84 -5.89 5.66 0.86
N ALA A 85 -5.27 4.79 1.67
CA ALA A 85 -4.07 4.06 1.27
C ALA A 85 -4.34 3.10 0.10
N VAL A 86 -5.49 2.43 0.07
CA VAL A 86 -5.90 1.57 -1.07
C VAL A 86 -6.13 2.41 -2.33
N VAL A 87 -6.92 3.49 -2.23
CA VAL A 87 -7.19 4.40 -3.35
C VAL A 87 -5.88 4.97 -3.90
N PHE A 88 -4.99 5.43 -3.02
CA PHE A 88 -3.68 5.92 -3.40
C PHE A 88 -2.85 4.85 -4.11
N ALA A 89 -2.85 3.60 -3.63
CA ALA A 89 -2.10 2.53 -4.25
C ALA A 89 -2.59 2.22 -5.67
N LEU A 90 -3.91 2.08 -5.86
CA LEU A 90 -4.47 1.72 -7.17
C LEU A 90 -4.30 2.84 -8.19
N ASP A 91 -4.48 4.09 -7.77
CA ASP A 91 -4.21 5.26 -8.62
C ASP A 91 -2.72 5.37 -8.97
N LYS A 92 -1.82 5.23 -7.97
CA LYS A 92 -0.37 5.34 -8.17
C LYS A 92 0.18 4.24 -9.07
N PHE A 93 -0.38 3.04 -9.00
CA PHE A 93 0.05 1.87 -9.76
C PHE A 93 -0.87 1.55 -10.94
N ARG A 94 -1.74 2.49 -11.35
CA ARG A 94 -2.77 2.27 -12.36
C ARG A 94 -2.23 1.63 -13.64
N ALA A 95 -1.07 2.09 -14.13
CA ALA A 95 -0.43 1.56 -15.33
C ALA A 95 -0.04 0.08 -15.25
N TYR A 96 0.16 -0.48 -14.05
CA TYR A 96 0.44 -1.90 -13.84
C TYR A 96 -0.82 -2.73 -13.59
N LEU A 97 -1.85 -2.11 -13.01
CA LEU A 97 -2.95 -2.82 -12.37
C LEU A 97 -4.19 -2.93 -13.25
N VAL A 98 -4.41 -2.00 -14.18
CA VAL A 98 -5.58 -2.03 -15.07
C VAL A 98 -5.55 -3.29 -15.94
N GLY A 99 -6.69 -4.00 -15.98
CA GLY A 99 -6.84 -5.24 -16.75
C GLY A 99 -6.23 -6.49 -16.09
N SER A 100 -5.68 -6.38 -14.88
CA SER A 100 -5.14 -7.51 -14.12
C SER A 100 -5.97 -7.80 -12.87
N PHE A 101 -5.94 -9.05 -12.39
CA PHE A 101 -6.49 -9.40 -11.08
C PHE A 101 -5.52 -9.03 -9.96
N ILE A 102 -6.02 -8.32 -8.95
CA ILE A 102 -5.20 -7.71 -7.90
C ILE A 102 -5.60 -8.22 -6.52
N VAL A 103 -4.61 -8.52 -5.68
CA VAL A 103 -4.86 -8.83 -4.27
C VAL A 103 -4.35 -7.70 -3.40
N VAL A 104 -5.27 -6.98 -2.75
CA VAL A 104 -4.95 -5.89 -1.83
C VAL A 104 -4.92 -6.43 -0.41
N PHE A 105 -3.81 -6.20 0.29
CA PHE A 105 -3.60 -6.57 1.68
C PHE A 105 -3.67 -5.35 2.59
N THR A 106 -4.62 -5.34 3.53
CA THR A 106 -4.81 -4.25 4.50
C THR A 106 -5.31 -4.80 5.84
N ASP A 107 -4.93 -4.15 6.94
CA ASP A 107 -5.18 -4.65 8.32
C ASP A 107 -6.58 -4.35 8.84
N HIS A 108 -7.61 -4.47 8.00
CA HIS A 108 -8.98 -4.28 8.49
C HIS A 108 -10.04 -4.84 7.55
N SER A 109 -10.67 -5.93 7.98
CA SER A 109 -11.91 -6.46 7.40
C SER A 109 -13.05 -5.43 7.30
N ALA A 110 -13.03 -4.36 8.11
CA ALA A 110 -14.01 -3.27 8.07
C ALA A 110 -13.99 -2.45 6.77
N LEU A 111 -12.92 -2.55 5.97
CA LEU A 111 -12.89 -1.90 4.66
C LEU A 111 -13.93 -2.49 3.70
N LYS A 112 -14.18 -3.81 3.80
CA LYS A 112 -15.24 -4.49 3.03
C LYS A 112 -16.62 -3.90 3.36
N TYR A 113 -16.86 -3.62 4.64
CA TYR A 113 -18.11 -3.01 5.10
C TYR A 113 -18.27 -1.56 4.60
N LEU A 114 -17.18 -0.79 4.54
CA LEU A 114 -17.22 0.61 4.13
C LEU A 114 -17.55 0.77 2.63
N LEU A 115 -17.14 -0.19 1.80
CA LEU A 115 -17.51 -0.23 0.37
C LEU A 115 -18.99 -0.52 0.14
N THR A 116 -19.67 -1.17 1.09
CA THR A 116 -21.09 -1.56 0.98
C THR A 116 -22.07 -0.56 1.58
N LYS A 117 -21.59 0.50 2.25
CA LYS A 117 -22.45 1.43 2.98
C LYS A 117 -23.06 2.48 2.04
N GLN A 118 -24.39 2.54 1.95
CA GLN A 118 -25.13 3.49 1.09
C GLN A 118 -25.05 4.95 1.58
N ASP A 119 -24.95 5.20 2.88
CA ASP A 119 -24.82 6.56 3.46
C ASP A 119 -23.36 7.05 3.49
N ALA A 120 -22.73 7.07 2.34
CA ALA A 120 -21.35 7.46 2.19
C ALA A 120 -21.24 8.96 1.89
N LYS A 121 -20.39 9.70 2.65
CA LYS A 121 -20.01 11.09 2.32
C LYS A 121 -19.57 11.16 0.85
N ALA A 122 -19.85 12.26 0.13
CA ALA A 122 -19.54 12.41 -1.29
C ALA A 122 -18.08 12.00 -1.68
N ARG A 123 -17.12 12.25 -0.78
CA ARG A 123 -15.72 11.81 -0.92
C ARG A 123 -15.58 10.28 -1.04
N LEU A 124 -16.28 9.52 -0.20
CA LEU A 124 -16.25 8.06 -0.20
C LEU A 124 -16.89 7.50 -1.47
N ILE A 125 -17.98 8.11 -1.95
CA ILE A 125 -18.60 7.75 -3.24
C ILE A 125 -17.58 7.92 -4.37
N ARG A 126 -16.87 9.04 -4.42
CA ARG A 126 -15.81 9.27 -5.43
C ARG A 126 -14.72 8.20 -5.37
N TRP A 127 -14.33 7.78 -4.17
CA TRP A 127 -13.35 6.70 -4.02
C TRP A 127 -13.90 5.36 -4.48
N ILE A 128 -15.14 5.00 -4.13
CA ILE A 128 -15.78 3.76 -4.60
C ILE A 128 -15.83 3.71 -6.12
N LEU A 129 -16.21 4.80 -6.79
CA LEU A 129 -16.23 4.88 -8.25
C LEU A 129 -14.84 4.66 -8.88
N LEU A 130 -13.78 5.22 -8.27
CA LEU A 130 -12.41 4.96 -8.73
C LEU A 130 -12.00 3.49 -8.54
N LEU A 131 -12.43 2.88 -7.44
CA LEU A 131 -12.11 1.49 -7.14
C LEU A 131 -12.82 0.51 -8.10
N GLN A 132 -13.98 0.87 -8.66
CA GLN A 132 -14.72 0.03 -9.61
C GLN A 132 -13.98 -0.20 -10.94
N GLU A 133 -12.99 0.62 -11.27
CA GLU A 133 -12.15 0.41 -12.45
C GLU A 133 -11.25 -0.83 -12.34
N PHE A 134 -10.99 -1.31 -11.11
CA PHE A 134 -10.03 -2.35 -10.83
C PHE A 134 -10.71 -3.65 -10.41
N ASP A 135 -10.24 -4.77 -10.93
CA ASP A 135 -10.61 -6.10 -10.44
C ASP A 135 -9.68 -6.49 -9.28
N PHE A 136 -10.14 -6.27 -8.04
CA PHE A 136 -9.35 -6.56 -6.86
C PHE A 136 -10.11 -7.24 -5.74
N HIS A 137 -9.37 -8.03 -4.96
CA HIS A 137 -9.86 -8.67 -3.75
C HIS A 137 -9.08 -8.23 -2.52
N ILE A 138 -9.81 -7.88 -1.45
CA ILE A 138 -9.22 -7.50 -0.17
C ILE A 138 -8.97 -8.74 0.70
N LYS A 139 -7.73 -8.90 1.15
CA LYS A 139 -7.32 -9.89 2.16
C LYS A 139 -6.72 -9.19 3.37
N ASP A 140 -6.93 -9.75 4.56
CA ASP A 140 -6.24 -9.29 5.75
C ASP A 140 -4.74 -9.64 5.66
N LYS A 141 -3.86 -8.79 6.20
CA LYS A 141 -2.46 -9.21 6.39
C LYS A 141 -2.48 -10.27 7.51
N LYS A 142 -2.02 -11.47 7.20
CA LYS A 142 -1.67 -12.49 8.20
C LYS A 142 -0.28 -12.22 8.73
#